data_AF-A0A2P8QYA5-F1
#
_entry.id   AF-A0A2P8QYA5-F1
#
_cell.length_a   1.000
_cell.length_b   1.000
_cell.length_c   1.000
_cell.angle_alpha   90.00
_cell.angle_beta   90.00
_cell.angle_gamma   90.00
#
_symmetry.space_group_name_H-M   'P 1'
#
loop_
_entity.id
_entity.type
_entity.pdbx_description
1 polymer ?
#
loop_
_entity_poly.entity_id
_entity_poly.type
_entity_poly.pdbx_seq_one_letter_code
_entity_poly.pdbx_strand_id
1 'polypeptide(L)'
;MSSLLVGDISSNHNIVIEYKDKITNELKERKYILYKFTNYYDGISNDIISDIKNLALDRVIVGSDKGEDKKADIVFYKKYTVDNSKNTFELRNGSGDEVLIPFLARIDFPYKNKEAHIAFSKGKNAEKIIVNYYANFGANASRVLSDIRLSGKGNDINAMREAAKYSLQYLKGYATEKHREATEYQNLDIYSDRHKNARVEFFTKFVKEQAKNQREFSSPIHYVDINHGKTLSAGSLTQGSIGNQEFNSVNVFVNGSYTQQLPTKNLSIFGYSDNDTINAGIKNISSIIGEYSNNVYVEGGLGSDTITTGSGNDTIYTNAAIKDEFDKEKENTTNTVNAGDGNNTINGSKAKDIVTTGKDNDTIVTKAGDDTIEDNGGINYIYAGAGSDTIKITNSKESFIYTSKDSKNGEDKDKEEDTNTVILNSGKNNVYGGKGKENITIEDGKNFVNTSNGESTIEIKGGKNQIIGGKDKDTITISGGTNTLILGNGEDEVTATGGDNTIHAGEGADTIKTAGGKDKYYKNVA
;
A
#
# COMPACT_ATOMS: atom_id res chain seq x y z
N MET A 1 44.50 31.46 -54.98
CA MET A 1 43.44 31.34 -53.96
C MET A 1 43.73 30.10 -53.15
N SER A 2 43.90 30.28 -51.86
CA SER A 2 44.32 29.27 -50.88
C SER A 2 43.37 28.08 -50.82
N SER A 3 43.92 26.89 -51.03
CA SER A 3 43.27 25.61 -50.76
C SER A 3 43.01 25.47 -49.27
N LEU A 4 41.74 25.35 -48.87
CA LEU A 4 41.40 24.83 -47.55
C LEU A 4 41.88 23.37 -47.49
N LEU A 5 42.88 23.09 -46.66
CA LEU A 5 43.10 21.74 -46.16
C LEU A 5 41.90 21.39 -45.28
N VAL A 6 40.92 20.68 -45.84
CA VAL A 6 39.89 20.01 -45.05
C VAL A 6 40.52 18.70 -44.59
N GLY A 7 41.10 18.71 -43.38
CA GLY A 7 41.54 17.48 -42.72
C GLY A 7 40.35 16.54 -42.54
N ASP A 8 40.57 15.26 -42.81
CA ASP A 8 39.54 14.23 -42.72
C ASP A 8 39.13 14.05 -41.24
N ILE A 9 37.93 14.49 -40.86
CA ILE A 9 37.53 14.48 -39.46
C ILE A 9 37.04 13.08 -39.08
N SER A 10 37.89 12.31 -38.42
CA SER A 10 37.70 10.86 -38.18
C SER A 10 36.95 10.50 -36.89
N SER A 11 36.70 11.45 -35.99
CA SER A 11 36.09 11.22 -34.67
C SER A 11 34.78 12.00 -34.44
N ASN A 12 34.04 11.62 -33.39
CA ASN A 12 32.87 12.37 -32.91
C ASN A 12 33.28 13.79 -32.53
N HIS A 13 32.62 14.79 -33.10
CA HIS A 13 32.91 16.19 -32.79
C HIS A 13 31.70 17.09 -33.07
N ASN A 14 31.74 18.30 -32.53
CA ASN A 14 30.68 19.29 -32.70
C ASN A 14 31.15 20.36 -33.71
N ILE A 15 30.42 20.50 -34.82
CA ILE A 15 30.64 21.61 -35.77
C ILE A 15 29.80 22.78 -35.30
N VAL A 16 30.43 23.94 -35.12
CA VAL A 16 29.81 25.15 -34.60
C VAL A 16 29.65 26.19 -35.70
N ILE A 17 28.43 26.70 -35.88
CA ILE A 17 28.11 27.79 -36.80
C ILE A 17 27.54 28.93 -35.98
N GLU A 18 28.11 30.12 -36.15
CA GLU A 18 27.74 31.33 -35.42
C GLU A 18 26.97 32.30 -36.32
N TYR A 19 25.86 32.83 -35.81
CA TYR A 19 25.05 33.83 -36.48
C TYR A 19 25.05 35.12 -35.66
N LYS A 20 25.55 36.19 -36.27
CA LYS A 20 25.69 37.51 -35.65
C LYS A 20 24.65 38.47 -36.21
N ASP A 21 24.20 39.40 -35.38
CA ASP A 21 23.39 40.51 -35.83
C ASP A 21 24.15 41.31 -36.89
N LYS A 22 23.47 41.66 -37.98
CA LYS A 22 24.11 42.30 -39.13
C LYS A 22 24.60 43.72 -38.81
N ILE A 23 23.95 44.40 -37.86
CA ILE A 23 24.21 45.80 -37.52
C ILE A 23 25.18 45.88 -36.35
N THR A 24 24.90 45.17 -35.26
CA THR A 24 25.72 45.25 -34.03
C THR A 24 26.90 44.28 -34.02
N ASN A 25 26.93 43.29 -34.93
CA ASN A 25 27.90 42.20 -34.97
C ASN A 25 27.94 41.35 -33.68
N GLU A 26 26.93 41.47 -32.83
CA GLU A 26 26.77 40.64 -31.64
C GLU A 26 26.35 39.22 -32.01
N LEU A 27 26.92 38.22 -31.36
CA LEU A 27 26.49 36.83 -31.52
C LEU A 27 25.07 36.66 -30.96
N LYS A 28 24.12 36.29 -31.81
CA LYS A 28 22.71 36.08 -31.43
C LYS A 28 22.29 34.63 -31.46
N GLU A 29 22.87 33.83 -32.36
CA GLU A 29 22.53 32.42 -32.45
C GLU A 29 23.75 31.54 -32.69
N ARG A 30 23.69 30.31 -32.18
CA ARG A 30 24.68 29.29 -32.46
C ARG A 30 23.99 27.99 -32.88
N LYS A 31 24.50 27.37 -33.95
CA LYS A 31 24.09 26.05 -34.40
C LYS A 31 25.22 25.05 -34.19
N TYR A 32 24.90 23.99 -33.47
CA TYR A 32 25.73 22.82 -33.26
C TYR A 32 25.26 21.68 -34.16
N ILE A 33 26.19 21.14 -34.94
CA ILE A 33 25.98 19.91 -35.72
C ILE A 33 26.80 18.81 -35.06
N LEU A 34 26.11 17.84 -34.46
CA LEU A 34 26.70 16.69 -33.79
C LEU A 34 27.12 15.68 -34.87
N TYR A 35 28.42 15.61 -35.15
CA TYR A 35 28.96 14.81 -36.24
C TYR A 35 29.42 13.42 -35.76
N LYS A 36 29.04 12.36 -36.50
CA LYS A 36 29.36 10.94 -36.27
C LYS A 36 28.87 10.29 -34.98
N PHE A 37 28.28 11.03 -34.04
CA PHE A 37 27.73 10.46 -32.80
C PHE A 37 26.74 9.32 -33.09
N THR A 38 26.93 8.19 -32.41
CA THR A 38 26.01 7.03 -32.50
C THR A 38 24.75 7.26 -31.67
N ASN A 39 24.91 7.89 -30.50
CA ASN A 39 23.82 8.35 -29.66
C ASN A 39 23.83 9.88 -29.61
N TYR A 40 22.76 10.49 -30.11
CA TYR A 40 22.59 11.95 -30.21
C TYR A 40 22.87 12.67 -28.88
N TYR A 41 22.39 12.11 -27.77
CA TYR A 41 22.49 12.75 -26.44
C TYR A 41 23.92 12.80 -25.89
N ASP A 42 24.79 11.89 -26.33
CA ASP A 42 26.20 11.89 -25.93
C ASP A 42 26.96 13.07 -26.55
N GLY A 43 26.45 13.63 -27.66
CA GLY A 43 27.00 14.82 -28.31
C GLY A 43 26.58 16.14 -27.67
N ILE A 44 25.59 16.13 -26.77
CA ILE A 44 25.22 17.31 -25.98
C ILE A 44 26.33 17.60 -24.96
N SER A 45 27.27 18.46 -25.35
CA SER A 45 28.45 18.84 -24.57
C SER A 45 28.15 19.93 -23.54
N ASN A 46 29.07 20.13 -22.60
CA ASN A 46 28.98 21.21 -21.61
C ASN A 46 28.92 22.60 -22.26
N ASP A 47 29.50 22.78 -23.44
CA ASP A 47 29.43 24.06 -24.18
C ASP A 47 28.01 24.36 -24.65
N ILE A 48 27.33 23.34 -25.21
CA ILE A 48 25.92 23.46 -25.61
C ILE A 48 25.04 23.80 -24.41
N ILE A 49 25.27 23.09 -23.29
CA ILE A 49 24.54 23.34 -22.04
C ILE A 49 24.83 24.75 -21.51
N SER A 50 26.08 25.19 -21.56
CA SER A 50 26.52 26.52 -21.14
C SER A 50 25.82 27.61 -21.95
N ASP A 51 25.77 27.46 -23.27
CA ASP A 51 25.09 28.38 -24.18
C ASP A 51 23.59 28.45 -23.96
N ILE A 52 22.94 27.32 -23.67
CA ILE A 52 21.52 27.28 -23.31
C ILE A 52 21.29 27.99 -21.97
N LYS A 53 22.17 27.78 -20.99
CA LYS A 53 22.05 28.37 -19.65
C LYS A 53 22.39 29.87 -19.64
N ASN A 54 23.26 30.31 -20.56
CA ASN A 54 23.67 31.69 -20.75
C ASN A 54 22.72 32.40 -21.72
N LEU A 55 21.83 33.23 -21.19
CA LEU A 55 20.78 33.95 -21.95
C LEU A 55 21.32 35.09 -22.84
N ALA A 56 22.61 35.04 -23.21
CA ALA A 56 23.23 35.94 -24.18
C ALA A 56 22.77 35.66 -25.61
N LEU A 57 22.48 34.39 -25.93
CA LEU A 57 21.98 33.97 -27.23
C LEU A 57 20.45 34.02 -27.27
N ASP A 58 19.88 34.45 -28.40
CA ASP A 58 18.44 34.39 -28.64
C ASP A 58 18.01 32.96 -29.01
N ARG A 59 18.90 32.20 -29.66
CA ARG A 59 18.61 30.85 -30.13
C ARG A 59 19.85 29.94 -30.13
N VAL A 60 19.68 28.71 -29.64
CA VAL A 60 20.68 27.63 -29.77
C VAL A 60 20.04 26.48 -30.53
N ILE A 61 20.68 26.04 -31.61
CA ILE A 61 20.15 25.02 -32.53
C ILE A 61 21.05 23.80 -32.43
N VAL A 62 20.51 22.61 -32.16
CA VAL A 62 21.28 21.37 -32.09
C VAL A 62 20.70 20.35 -33.05
N GLY A 63 21.51 19.78 -33.94
CA GLY A 63 21.08 18.73 -34.87
C GLY A 63 22.18 17.72 -35.16
N SER A 64 21.80 16.52 -35.56
CA SER A 64 22.73 15.47 -36.00
C SER A 64 23.16 15.63 -37.48
N ASP A 65 24.33 15.09 -37.80
CA ASP A 65 24.83 14.98 -39.19
C ASP A 65 24.18 13.84 -39.99
N LYS A 66 23.57 12.86 -39.30
CA LYS A 66 22.97 11.64 -39.87
C LYS A 66 21.49 11.77 -40.25
N GLY A 67 20.81 12.86 -39.89
CA GLY A 67 19.40 13.04 -40.24
C GLY A 67 19.20 13.28 -41.74
N GLU A 68 18.24 12.57 -42.36
CA GLU A 68 17.95 12.62 -43.81
C GLU A 68 17.69 14.04 -44.36
N ASP A 69 17.43 15.03 -43.49
CA ASP A 69 17.07 16.41 -43.86
C ASP A 69 17.96 17.53 -43.27
N LYS A 70 19.06 17.28 -42.54
CA LYS A 70 19.85 18.34 -41.84
C LYS A 70 19.02 19.28 -40.95
N LYS A 71 17.83 18.86 -40.52
CA LYS A 71 16.91 19.60 -39.65
C LYS A 71 17.47 19.61 -38.22
N ALA A 72 17.26 20.71 -37.51
CA ALA A 72 17.58 20.75 -36.08
C ALA A 72 16.70 19.75 -35.35
N ASP A 73 17.28 18.94 -34.46
CA ASP A 73 16.55 17.97 -33.64
C ASP A 73 15.95 18.66 -32.41
N ILE A 74 16.69 19.61 -31.82
CA ILE A 74 16.26 20.45 -30.70
C ILE A 74 16.64 21.90 -30.97
N VAL A 75 15.74 22.83 -30.66
CA VAL A 75 16.04 24.27 -30.69
C VAL A 75 15.66 24.89 -29.36
N PHE A 76 16.63 25.50 -28.70
CA PHE A 76 16.38 26.36 -27.55
C PHE A 76 16.14 27.80 -28.00
N TYR A 77 15.12 28.42 -27.44
CA TYR A 77 14.78 29.82 -27.63
C TYR A 77 14.80 30.54 -26.29
N LYS A 78 15.51 31.67 -26.24
CA LYS A 78 15.38 32.61 -25.11
C LYS A 78 13.97 33.16 -25.00
N LYS A 79 13.35 33.47 -26.15
CA LYS A 79 11.93 33.86 -26.28
C LYS A 79 11.35 33.14 -27.49
N TYR A 80 10.35 32.30 -27.26
CA TYR A 80 9.77 31.45 -28.29
C TYR A 80 8.85 32.24 -29.21
N THR A 81 8.92 31.96 -30.50
CA THR A 81 8.25 32.78 -31.52
C THR A 81 6.75 32.51 -31.63
N VAL A 82 6.26 31.38 -31.11
CA VAL A 82 4.85 30.96 -31.25
C VAL A 82 3.98 31.66 -30.21
N ASP A 83 4.38 31.64 -28.95
CA ASP A 83 3.56 32.10 -27.82
C ASP A 83 4.31 33.04 -26.87
N ASN A 84 5.54 33.45 -27.22
CA ASN A 84 6.41 34.31 -26.40
C ASN A 84 6.91 33.68 -25.09
N SER A 85 6.71 32.39 -24.86
CA SER A 85 7.27 31.67 -23.70
C SER A 85 8.79 31.81 -23.66
N LYS A 86 9.36 32.03 -22.47
CA LYS A 86 10.81 32.17 -22.29
C LYS A 86 11.47 30.82 -22.04
N ASN A 87 12.74 30.70 -22.40
CA ASN A 87 13.55 29.49 -22.15
C ASN A 87 12.87 28.22 -22.69
N THR A 88 12.47 28.24 -23.95
CA THR A 88 11.67 27.18 -24.56
C THR A 88 12.54 26.25 -25.38
N PHE A 89 12.38 24.94 -25.16
CA PHE A 89 12.94 23.90 -26.01
C PHE A 89 11.87 23.44 -27.00
N GLU A 90 12.12 23.61 -28.29
CA GLU A 90 11.31 23.05 -29.36
C GLU A 90 11.93 21.74 -29.81
N LEU A 91 11.22 20.64 -29.56
CA LEU A 91 11.55 19.34 -30.11
C LEU A 91 11.03 19.31 -31.55
N ARG A 92 11.91 19.10 -32.51
CA ARG A 92 11.56 19.09 -33.93
C ARG A 92 11.54 17.69 -34.52
N ASN A 93 12.20 16.75 -33.85
CA ASN A 93 12.28 15.36 -34.26
C ASN A 93 11.91 14.47 -33.06
N GLY A 94 10.89 13.63 -33.24
CA GLY A 94 10.21 12.90 -32.17
C GLY A 94 9.35 13.80 -31.26
N SER A 95 8.38 13.20 -30.58
CA SER A 95 7.38 13.92 -29.77
C SER A 95 7.03 13.21 -28.46
N GLY A 96 7.83 12.23 -28.04
CA GLY A 96 7.55 11.38 -26.87
C GLY A 96 8.71 11.25 -25.88
N ASP A 97 8.51 10.37 -24.91
CA ASP A 97 9.45 10.08 -23.82
C ASP A 97 10.83 9.63 -24.31
N GLU A 98 10.92 8.95 -25.44
CA GLU A 98 12.18 8.49 -26.05
C GLU A 98 13.15 9.63 -26.37
N VAL A 99 12.60 10.81 -26.68
CA VAL A 99 13.38 12.02 -26.93
C VAL A 99 13.56 12.83 -25.66
N LEU A 100 12.49 12.96 -24.89
CA LEU A 100 12.47 13.86 -23.76
C LEU A 100 13.27 13.33 -22.56
N ILE A 101 13.21 12.03 -22.28
CA ILE A 101 13.89 11.45 -21.11
C ILE A 101 15.40 11.63 -21.19
N PRO A 102 16.10 11.21 -22.27
CA PRO A 102 17.55 11.39 -22.34
C PRO A 102 17.95 12.86 -22.40
N PHE A 103 17.10 13.70 -23.00
CA PHE A 103 17.31 15.15 -23.05
C PHE A 103 17.24 15.79 -21.66
N LEU A 104 16.15 15.56 -20.91
CA LEU A 104 15.94 16.09 -19.56
C LEU A 104 16.98 15.58 -18.56
N ALA A 105 17.40 14.31 -18.69
CA ALA A 105 18.49 13.74 -17.91
C ALA A 105 19.82 14.49 -18.12
N ARG A 106 20.05 15.00 -19.34
CA ARG A 106 21.33 15.61 -19.72
C ARG A 106 21.44 17.09 -19.38
N ILE A 107 20.34 17.85 -19.47
CA ILE A 107 20.40 19.32 -19.38
C ILE A 107 20.29 19.88 -17.95
N ASP A 108 19.82 19.07 -16.98
CA ASP A 108 19.60 19.48 -15.58
C ASP A 108 18.80 20.81 -15.48
N PHE A 109 17.58 20.79 -16.04
CA PHE A 109 16.73 21.97 -16.16
C PHE A 109 15.24 21.62 -15.92
N PRO A 110 14.42 22.48 -15.27
CA PRO A 110 14.73 23.81 -14.73
C PRO A 110 15.74 23.80 -13.56
N TYR A 111 16.62 24.80 -13.51
CA TYR A 111 17.53 25.07 -12.37
C TYR A 111 17.02 26.27 -11.56
N LYS A 112 17.43 26.37 -10.27
CA LYS A 112 17.03 27.43 -9.32
C LYS A 112 16.75 28.78 -10.02
N ASN A 113 15.50 29.22 -9.95
CA ASN A 113 14.97 30.53 -10.36
C ASN A 113 14.78 30.79 -11.86
N LYS A 114 14.88 29.77 -12.75
CA LYS A 114 14.56 29.95 -14.18
C LYS A 114 13.48 28.97 -14.63
N GLU A 115 12.39 29.52 -15.14
CA GLU A 115 11.32 28.75 -15.79
C GLU A 115 11.83 28.10 -17.08
N ALA A 116 11.25 26.97 -17.43
CA ALA A 116 11.57 26.18 -18.60
C ALA A 116 10.28 25.83 -19.32
N HIS A 117 10.28 25.88 -20.64
CA HIS A 117 9.13 25.43 -21.42
C HIS A 117 9.53 24.42 -22.50
N ILE A 118 8.59 23.58 -22.90
CA ILE A 118 8.79 22.63 -23.98
C ILE A 118 7.68 22.70 -25.01
N ALA A 119 8.04 22.81 -26.28
CA ALA A 119 7.15 22.64 -27.42
C ALA A 119 7.46 21.27 -28.07
N PHE A 120 6.50 20.36 -28.00
CA PHE A 120 6.67 18.95 -28.42
C PHE A 120 6.76 18.75 -29.95
N SER A 121 6.43 19.77 -30.73
CA SER A 121 6.66 19.77 -32.17
C SER A 121 6.77 21.20 -32.67
N LYS A 122 7.34 21.36 -33.86
CA LYS A 122 7.53 22.67 -34.49
C LYS A 122 6.20 23.44 -34.57
N GLY A 123 6.21 24.67 -34.06
CA GLY A 123 5.05 25.57 -34.16
C GLY A 123 3.90 25.26 -33.21
N LYS A 124 4.07 24.37 -32.23
CA LYS A 124 3.10 24.16 -31.15
C LYS A 124 3.37 25.09 -29.98
N ASN A 125 2.33 25.39 -29.20
CA ASN A 125 2.48 26.12 -27.94
C ASN A 125 3.37 25.33 -26.98
N ALA A 126 4.15 26.07 -26.19
CA ALA A 126 5.06 25.53 -25.21
C ALA A 126 4.34 25.29 -23.88
N GLU A 127 4.80 24.27 -23.15
CA GLU A 127 4.30 23.91 -21.82
C GLU A 127 5.39 24.15 -20.78
N LYS A 128 5.06 24.83 -19.68
CA LYS A 128 6.01 25.05 -18.59
C LYS A 128 6.32 23.72 -17.89
N ILE A 129 7.59 23.41 -17.75
CA ILE A 129 8.08 22.26 -16.98
C ILE A 129 8.05 22.64 -15.49
N ILE A 130 7.37 21.82 -14.69
CA ILE A 130 7.24 22.02 -13.25
C ILE A 130 8.33 21.28 -12.48
N VAL A 131 8.58 20.01 -12.83
CA VAL A 131 9.63 19.18 -12.21
C VAL A 131 10.40 18.38 -13.26
N ASN A 132 11.67 18.12 -12.98
CA ASN A 132 12.54 17.22 -13.72
C ASN A 132 13.39 16.39 -12.74
N TYR A 133 12.93 15.19 -12.43
CA TYR A 133 13.63 14.22 -11.59
C TYR A 133 14.67 13.40 -12.36
N TYR A 134 14.64 13.40 -13.70
CA TYR A 134 15.66 12.75 -14.53
C TYR A 134 17.04 13.41 -14.42
N ALA A 135 17.10 14.71 -14.10
CA ALA A 135 18.32 15.50 -14.02
C ALA A 135 19.45 14.92 -13.15
N ASN A 136 19.14 14.07 -12.16
CA ASN A 136 20.12 13.37 -11.31
C ASN A 136 19.93 11.85 -11.35
N PHE A 137 19.43 11.32 -12.47
CA PHE A 137 18.99 9.93 -12.59
C PHE A 137 18.04 9.55 -11.44
N GLY A 138 17.02 10.36 -11.12
CA GLY A 138 16.06 10.04 -10.06
C GLY A 138 16.61 9.98 -8.63
N ALA A 139 17.87 10.36 -8.37
CA ALA A 139 18.53 10.20 -7.06
C ALA A 139 17.92 11.04 -5.90
N ASN A 140 16.94 11.90 -6.17
CA ASN A 140 16.28 12.71 -5.15
C ASN A 140 14.85 12.22 -4.87
N ALA A 141 14.71 10.93 -4.57
CA ALA A 141 13.48 10.31 -4.06
C ALA A 141 12.90 11.10 -2.86
N SER A 142 13.81 11.54 -1.97
CA SER A 142 13.48 12.42 -0.86
C SER A 142 12.89 13.76 -1.31
N ARG A 143 13.28 14.28 -2.48
CA ARG A 143 12.77 15.53 -3.02
C ARG A 143 11.37 15.39 -3.59
N VAL A 144 11.01 14.28 -4.27
CA VAL A 144 9.60 14.11 -4.71
C VAL A 144 8.67 14.07 -3.50
N LEU A 145 9.05 13.37 -2.43
CA LEU A 145 8.27 13.36 -1.20
C LEU A 145 8.24 14.73 -0.51
N SER A 146 9.35 15.49 -0.56
CA SER A 146 9.40 16.88 -0.07
C SER A 146 8.49 17.79 -0.88
N ASP A 147 8.47 17.63 -2.21
CA ASP A 147 7.67 18.43 -3.14
C ASP A 147 6.17 18.17 -2.94
N ILE A 148 5.75 16.93 -2.64
CA ILE A 148 4.36 16.62 -2.25
C ILE A 148 4.00 17.26 -0.90
N ARG A 149 4.94 17.29 0.05
CA ARG A 149 4.76 17.83 1.40
C ARG A 149 4.92 19.36 1.50
N LEU A 150 5.17 20.06 0.39
CA LEU A 150 5.34 21.52 0.40
C LEU A 150 4.13 22.20 1.06
N SER A 151 4.42 23.06 2.04
CA SER A 151 3.41 23.87 2.72
C SER A 151 3.48 25.33 2.25
N GLY A 152 2.33 26.01 2.24
CA GLY A 152 2.22 27.40 1.82
C GLY A 152 1.11 27.63 0.79
N LYS A 153 0.87 28.90 0.47
CA LYS A 153 -0.14 29.33 -0.51
C LYS A 153 0.58 29.94 -1.72
N GLY A 154 0.29 29.44 -2.92
CA GLY A 154 0.84 29.96 -4.17
C GLY A 154 0.64 28.98 -5.32
N ASN A 155 0.41 29.49 -6.53
CA ASN A 155 0.15 28.66 -7.71
C ASN A 155 1.32 27.73 -8.04
N ASP A 156 2.57 28.19 -7.87
CA ASP A 156 3.75 27.37 -8.11
C ASP A 156 3.89 26.23 -7.06
N ILE A 157 3.60 26.50 -5.79
CA ILE A 157 3.62 25.46 -4.73
C ILE A 157 2.56 24.40 -5.01
N ASN A 158 1.34 24.82 -5.38
CA ASN A 158 0.28 23.89 -5.75
C ASN A 158 0.67 23.07 -6.99
N ALA A 159 1.28 23.70 -7.99
CA ALA A 159 1.76 23.01 -9.19
C ALA A 159 2.84 21.97 -8.88
N MET A 160 3.80 22.29 -8.00
CA MET A 160 4.85 21.35 -7.59
C MET A 160 4.27 20.13 -6.86
N ARG A 161 3.28 20.33 -5.98
CA ARG A 161 2.59 19.22 -5.31
C ARG A 161 1.89 18.31 -6.29
N GLU A 162 1.09 18.86 -7.20
CA GLU A 162 0.38 18.08 -8.23
C GLU A 162 1.33 17.36 -9.17
N ALA A 163 2.40 18.02 -9.59
CA ALA A 163 3.46 17.43 -10.40
C ALA A 163 4.13 16.24 -9.70
N ALA A 164 4.40 16.37 -8.40
CA ALA A 164 5.04 15.31 -7.64
C ALA A 164 4.10 14.09 -7.43
N LYS A 165 2.80 14.32 -7.20
CA LYS A 165 1.78 13.25 -7.19
C LYS A 165 1.71 12.52 -8.54
N TYR A 166 1.62 13.28 -9.62
CA TYR A 166 1.62 12.73 -10.99
C TYR A 166 2.85 11.87 -11.25
N SER A 167 4.03 12.36 -10.85
CA SER A 167 5.28 11.62 -10.99
C SER A 167 5.27 10.29 -10.22
N LEU A 168 4.76 10.23 -8.99
CA LEU A 168 4.68 8.98 -8.24
C LEU A 168 3.62 8.01 -8.77
N GLN A 169 2.43 8.52 -9.14
CA GLN A 169 1.34 7.68 -9.64
C GLN A 169 1.70 7.05 -10.98
N TYR A 170 2.19 7.84 -11.93
CA TYR A 170 2.45 7.39 -13.30
C TYR A 170 3.92 7.04 -13.56
N LEU A 171 4.76 7.08 -12.53
CA LEU A 171 6.20 6.83 -12.59
C LEU A 171 6.94 7.69 -13.64
N LYS A 172 6.49 8.94 -13.81
CA LYS A 172 7.08 9.89 -14.77
C LYS A 172 8.12 10.77 -14.10
N GLY A 173 9.37 10.70 -14.55
CA GLY A 173 10.47 11.51 -14.02
C GLY A 173 10.42 13.01 -14.39
N TYR A 174 9.34 13.50 -15.01
CA TYR A 174 9.09 14.92 -15.24
C TYR A 174 7.58 15.21 -15.23
N ALA A 175 7.21 16.47 -15.03
CA ALA A 175 5.83 16.93 -15.20
C ALA A 175 5.77 18.38 -15.73
N THR A 176 4.71 18.72 -16.47
CA THR A 176 4.44 20.04 -17.04
C THR A 176 3.18 20.63 -16.40
N GLU A 177 2.84 21.88 -16.70
CA GLU A 177 1.60 22.50 -16.21
C GLU A 177 0.32 21.79 -16.64
N LYS A 178 0.36 20.91 -17.65
CA LYS A 178 -0.79 20.08 -18.06
C LYS A 178 -0.94 18.79 -17.25
N HIS A 179 0.10 18.37 -16.52
CA HIS A 179 0.07 17.16 -15.69
C HIS A 179 -0.47 17.50 -14.29
N ARG A 180 -1.79 17.68 -14.23
CA ARG A 180 -2.56 17.88 -13.00
C ARG A 180 -3.67 16.80 -13.03
N GLU A 181 -4.21 16.40 -11.88
CA GLU A 181 -5.26 15.36 -11.72
C GLU A 181 -4.81 13.96 -11.23
N ALA A 182 -3.64 13.83 -10.60
CA ALA A 182 -3.30 12.58 -9.91
C ALA A 182 -4.26 12.32 -8.73
N THR A 183 -4.86 11.14 -8.68
CA THR A 183 -5.77 10.70 -7.60
C THR A 183 -5.00 10.12 -6.41
N GLU A 184 -3.88 9.47 -6.66
CA GLU A 184 -3.03 8.88 -5.63
C GLU A 184 -2.19 9.94 -4.90
N TYR A 185 -1.87 9.68 -3.63
CA TYR A 185 -1.04 10.56 -2.79
C TYR A 185 -1.62 11.96 -2.54
N GLN A 186 -2.93 12.14 -2.72
CA GLN A 186 -3.61 13.39 -2.34
C GLN A 186 -3.61 13.61 -0.83
N ASN A 187 -3.89 12.53 -0.08
CA ASN A 187 -3.74 12.47 1.36
C ASN A 187 -2.60 11.48 1.66
N LEU A 188 -1.52 11.94 2.30
CA LEU A 188 -0.39 11.07 2.63
C LEU A 188 -0.59 10.29 3.93
N ASP A 189 -1.60 10.64 4.72
CA ASP A 189 -1.83 10.04 6.04
C ASP A 189 -2.55 8.70 5.93
N ILE A 190 -3.20 8.41 4.80
CA ILE A 190 -3.84 7.11 4.50
C ILE A 190 -2.84 6.05 4.00
N TYR A 191 -1.56 6.39 3.86
CA TYR A 191 -0.50 5.43 3.49
C TYR A 191 0.53 5.35 4.60
N SER A 192 0.97 4.13 4.93
CA SER A 192 2.06 3.94 5.87
C SER A 192 3.37 4.53 5.35
N ASP A 193 4.30 4.83 6.26
CA ASP A 193 5.65 5.22 5.85
C ASP A 193 6.37 4.11 5.08
N ARG A 194 6.03 2.85 5.33
CA ARG A 194 6.56 1.69 4.60
C ARG A 194 6.10 1.72 3.14
N HIS A 195 4.80 1.91 2.88
CA HIS A 195 4.26 2.08 1.52
C HIS A 195 4.96 3.27 0.84
N LYS A 196 4.92 4.46 1.44
CA LYS A 196 5.46 5.69 0.82
C LYS A 196 6.93 5.56 0.47
N ASN A 197 7.74 5.02 1.38
CA ASN A 197 9.18 4.80 1.13
C ASN A 197 9.41 3.77 0.02
N ALA A 198 8.69 2.65 0.04
CA ALA A 198 8.80 1.64 -1.01
C ALA A 198 8.43 2.22 -2.39
N ARG A 199 7.35 3.01 -2.48
CA ARG A 199 6.95 3.64 -3.74
C ARG A 199 8.02 4.60 -4.24
N VAL A 200 8.53 5.45 -3.36
CA VAL A 200 9.54 6.44 -3.69
C VAL A 200 10.83 5.77 -4.18
N GLU A 201 11.24 4.65 -3.57
CA GLU A 201 12.36 3.84 -4.04
C GLU A 201 12.09 3.22 -5.42
N PHE A 202 10.89 2.66 -5.63
CA PHE A 202 10.49 2.13 -6.91
C PHE A 202 10.52 3.20 -8.00
N PHE A 203 9.93 4.38 -7.74
CA PHE A 203 9.96 5.53 -8.62
C PHE A 203 11.39 5.92 -8.99
N THR A 204 12.29 6.03 -8.01
CA THR A 204 13.71 6.33 -8.26
C THR A 204 14.36 5.28 -9.15
N LYS A 205 14.10 3.99 -8.90
CA LYS A 205 14.68 2.90 -9.72
C LYS A 205 14.12 2.94 -11.15
N PHE A 206 12.82 3.08 -11.30
CA PHE A 206 12.16 3.16 -12.61
C PHE A 206 12.68 4.35 -13.42
N VAL A 207 12.73 5.54 -12.83
CA VAL A 207 13.29 6.74 -13.49
C VAL A 207 14.75 6.54 -13.88
N LYS A 208 15.57 5.86 -13.05
CA LYS A 208 16.96 5.50 -13.40
C LYS A 208 17.04 4.60 -14.62
N GLU A 209 16.25 3.52 -14.64
CA GLU A 209 16.23 2.56 -15.74
C GLU A 209 15.82 3.22 -17.07
N GLN A 210 14.83 4.12 -17.02
CA GLN A 210 14.40 4.87 -18.20
C GLN A 210 15.45 5.88 -18.72
N ALA A 211 16.34 6.39 -17.87
CA ALA A 211 17.32 7.44 -18.21
C ALA A 211 18.56 6.99 -19.03
N LYS A 212 18.72 5.67 -19.31
CA LYS A 212 19.72 4.97 -20.17
C LYS A 212 21.05 4.45 -19.57
N ASN A 213 21.47 3.33 -20.19
CA ASN A 213 22.73 2.56 -20.24
C ASN A 213 23.18 1.78 -18.98
N GLN A 214 22.52 0.63 -18.77
CA GLN A 214 23.11 -0.66 -18.35
C GLN A 214 24.22 -0.64 -17.29
N ARG A 215 24.15 0.22 -16.27
CA ARG A 215 24.76 -0.16 -15.00
C ARG A 215 23.72 -0.98 -14.29
N GLU A 216 23.91 -2.30 -14.31
CA GLU A 216 23.15 -3.24 -13.48
C GLU A 216 23.04 -2.65 -12.08
N PHE A 217 21.86 -2.11 -11.77
CA PHE A 217 21.57 -1.68 -10.43
C PHE A 217 21.18 -2.95 -9.69
N SER A 218 22.17 -3.56 -9.04
CA SER A 218 21.93 -4.61 -8.07
C SER A 218 21.23 -3.97 -6.87
N SER A 219 19.89 -3.92 -6.92
CA SER A 219 19.08 -3.77 -5.73
C SER A 219 18.70 -5.17 -5.28
N PRO A 220 18.84 -5.49 -3.98
CA PRO A 220 18.33 -6.76 -3.44
C PRO A 220 16.79 -6.82 -3.46
N ILE A 221 16.12 -5.69 -3.76
CA ILE A 221 14.67 -5.55 -3.79
C ILE A 221 14.18 -5.39 -5.23
N HIS A 222 13.24 -6.25 -5.60
CA HIS A 222 12.50 -6.18 -6.85
C HIS A 222 11.17 -5.47 -6.62
N TYR A 223 10.76 -4.69 -7.61
CA TYR A 223 9.55 -3.90 -7.52
C TYR A 223 8.60 -4.29 -8.66
N VAL A 224 7.34 -4.46 -8.31
CA VAL A 224 6.25 -4.76 -9.22
C VAL A 224 5.11 -3.79 -8.92
N ASP A 225 4.53 -3.20 -9.95
CA ASP A 225 3.36 -2.32 -9.83
C ASP A 225 2.29 -2.82 -10.78
N ILE A 226 1.15 -3.13 -10.19
CA ILE A 226 0.02 -3.75 -10.87
C ILE A 226 -1.09 -2.74 -10.86
N ASN A 227 -1.42 -2.25 -12.06
CA ASN A 227 -2.46 -1.26 -12.24
C ASN A 227 -3.49 -1.82 -13.22
N HIS A 228 -4.63 -2.27 -12.71
CA HIS A 228 -5.74 -2.85 -13.47
C HIS A 228 -5.27 -3.94 -14.45
N GLY A 229 -4.42 -4.86 -13.95
CA GLY A 229 -3.86 -5.98 -14.73
C GLY A 229 -2.67 -5.63 -15.62
N LYS A 230 -2.23 -4.37 -15.66
CA LYS A 230 -0.96 -3.98 -16.30
C LYS A 230 0.16 -4.06 -15.28
N THR A 231 1.23 -4.78 -15.62
CA THR A 231 2.41 -4.91 -14.76
C THR A 231 3.54 -4.05 -15.27
N LEU A 232 4.07 -3.20 -14.39
CA LEU A 232 5.36 -2.53 -14.56
C LEU A 232 6.32 -3.08 -13.51
N SER A 233 7.58 -3.24 -13.88
CA SER A 233 8.61 -3.74 -12.97
C SER A 233 9.91 -2.96 -13.11
N ALA A 234 10.68 -2.92 -12.02
CA ALA A 234 12.04 -2.41 -12.02
C ALA A 234 12.97 -3.38 -11.26
N GLY A 235 14.11 -3.71 -11.88
CA GLY A 235 14.94 -4.88 -11.59
C GLY A 235 14.64 -6.06 -12.51
N SER A 236 15.65 -6.88 -12.82
CA SER A 236 15.54 -8.01 -13.78
C SER A 236 14.43 -8.98 -13.39
N LEU A 237 13.24 -8.74 -13.93
CA LEU A 237 12.12 -9.67 -14.04
C LEU A 237 11.87 -9.82 -15.53
N THR A 238 12.65 -10.65 -16.22
CA THR A 238 12.40 -10.89 -17.64
C THR A 238 11.10 -11.68 -17.76
N GLN A 239 10.11 -11.07 -18.42
CA GLN A 239 8.72 -11.55 -18.58
C GLN A 239 8.58 -12.90 -19.33
N GLY A 240 9.68 -13.63 -19.55
CA GLY A 240 9.73 -14.95 -20.20
C GLY A 240 10.65 -15.95 -19.48
N SER A 241 11.15 -15.66 -18.29
CA SER A 241 11.99 -16.57 -17.52
C SER A 241 11.72 -16.47 -16.03
N ILE A 242 10.48 -16.78 -15.62
CA ILE A 242 10.12 -17.13 -14.22
C ILE A 242 10.66 -18.54 -13.87
N GLY A 243 11.77 -18.94 -14.51
CA GLY A 243 12.47 -20.19 -14.33
C GLY A 243 13.70 -19.94 -13.47
N ASN A 244 13.62 -20.35 -12.21
CA ASN A 244 14.75 -20.57 -11.29
C ASN A 244 15.55 -19.34 -10.78
N GLN A 245 15.09 -18.10 -10.96
CA GLN A 245 15.71 -16.95 -10.26
C GLN A 245 15.00 -16.68 -8.93
N GLU A 246 15.75 -16.74 -7.83
CA GLU A 246 15.29 -16.47 -6.47
C GLU A 246 15.50 -14.99 -6.12
N PHE A 247 14.49 -14.36 -5.52
CA PHE A 247 14.55 -12.96 -5.10
C PHE A 247 14.66 -12.83 -3.58
N ASN A 248 15.60 -12.03 -3.08
CA ASN A 248 15.70 -11.82 -1.63
C ASN A 248 14.50 -11.05 -1.05
N SER A 249 14.00 -10.05 -1.79
CA SER A 249 12.80 -9.31 -1.40
C SER A 249 12.06 -8.78 -2.63
N VAL A 250 10.74 -8.78 -2.58
CA VAL A 250 9.86 -8.17 -3.57
C VAL A 250 8.86 -7.24 -2.89
N ASN A 251 8.74 -6.03 -3.42
CA ASN A 251 7.66 -5.10 -3.08
C ASN A 251 6.68 -5.02 -4.25
N VAL A 252 5.41 -5.28 -3.99
CA VAL A 252 4.32 -5.22 -4.97
C VAL A 252 3.41 -4.07 -4.60
N PHE A 253 3.10 -3.20 -5.56
CA PHE A 253 2.02 -2.23 -5.45
C PHE A 253 0.82 -2.75 -6.23
N VAL A 254 -0.38 -2.70 -5.66
CA VAL A 254 -1.58 -3.30 -6.23
C VAL A 254 -2.68 -2.25 -6.33
N ASN A 255 -3.18 -2.06 -7.55
CA ASN A 255 -4.47 -1.45 -7.84
C ASN A 255 -5.20 -2.44 -8.79
N GLY A 256 -6.19 -3.16 -8.27
CA GLY A 256 -6.89 -4.27 -8.91
C GLY A 256 -6.43 -5.64 -8.41
N SER A 257 -6.01 -6.53 -9.31
CA SER A 257 -5.77 -7.94 -8.96
C SER A 257 -4.30 -8.35 -9.06
N TYR A 258 -3.77 -8.92 -7.98
CA TYR A 258 -2.49 -9.62 -7.91
C TYR A 258 -2.70 -11.10 -7.59
N THR A 259 -2.32 -11.97 -8.52
CA THR A 259 -2.42 -13.44 -8.36
C THR A 259 -1.12 -14.16 -8.70
N GLN A 260 -0.03 -13.39 -8.90
CA GLN A 260 1.24 -13.96 -9.33
C GLN A 260 1.99 -14.52 -8.12
N GLN A 261 2.50 -15.74 -8.26
CA GLN A 261 3.34 -16.36 -7.25
C GLN A 261 4.80 -16.11 -7.59
N LEU A 262 5.51 -15.37 -6.74
CA LEU A 262 6.92 -15.05 -6.94
C LEU A 262 7.80 -15.88 -5.99
N PRO A 263 8.92 -16.45 -6.47
CA PRO A 263 9.86 -17.15 -5.62
C PRO A 263 10.74 -16.15 -4.86
N THR A 264 10.24 -15.69 -3.72
CA THR A 264 10.94 -14.71 -2.88
C THR A 264 10.96 -15.12 -1.41
N LYS A 265 12.00 -14.70 -0.69
CA LYS A 265 12.09 -14.86 0.77
C LYS A 265 11.22 -13.87 1.54
N ASN A 266 11.00 -12.68 0.98
CA ASN A 266 10.25 -11.61 1.64
C ASN A 266 9.34 -10.94 0.61
N LEU A 267 8.03 -11.07 0.79
CA LEU A 267 7.04 -10.42 -0.04
C LEU A 267 6.34 -9.32 0.75
N SER A 268 6.40 -8.09 0.28
CA SER A 268 5.56 -6.99 0.79
C SER A 268 4.61 -6.53 -0.29
N ILE A 269 3.35 -6.36 0.05
CA ILE A 269 2.28 -5.94 -0.86
C ILE A 269 1.62 -4.71 -0.27
N PHE A 270 1.43 -3.70 -1.10
CA PHE A 270 0.84 -2.42 -0.76
C PHE A 270 -0.27 -2.10 -1.75
N GLY A 271 -1.51 -2.16 -1.32
CA GLY A 271 -2.66 -1.72 -2.10
C GLY A 271 -2.86 -0.21 -2.04
N TYR A 272 -3.76 0.28 -2.88
CA TYR A 272 -4.02 1.71 -3.08
C TYR A 272 -5.35 2.14 -2.46
N SER A 273 -6.24 2.79 -3.21
CA SER A 273 -7.54 3.27 -2.71
C SER A 273 -8.73 2.64 -3.43
N ASP A 274 -8.47 1.68 -4.31
CA ASP A 274 -9.47 0.92 -5.05
C ASP A 274 -9.53 -0.49 -4.48
N ASN A 275 -10.67 -1.17 -4.68
CA ASN A 275 -10.83 -2.56 -4.23
C ASN A 275 -9.78 -3.48 -4.88
N ASP A 276 -9.01 -4.18 -4.05
CA ASP A 276 -7.94 -5.05 -4.47
C ASP A 276 -8.26 -6.54 -4.25
N THR A 277 -7.73 -7.39 -5.12
CA THR A 277 -7.71 -8.86 -4.94
C THR A 277 -6.27 -9.33 -4.91
N ILE A 278 -5.79 -9.67 -3.71
CA ILE A 278 -4.42 -10.06 -3.42
C ILE A 278 -4.39 -11.54 -3.07
N ASN A 279 -3.86 -12.36 -3.99
CA ASN A 279 -3.49 -13.74 -3.74
C ASN A 279 -1.96 -13.85 -3.76
N ALA A 280 -1.37 -13.75 -2.57
CA ALA A 280 0.06 -13.61 -2.35
C ALA A 280 0.80 -14.95 -2.27
N GLY A 281 0.15 -16.08 -2.58
CA GLY A 281 0.74 -17.41 -2.41
C GLY A 281 2.16 -17.50 -2.98
N ILE A 282 3.13 -17.84 -2.13
CA ILE A 282 4.52 -18.01 -2.56
C ILE A 282 4.65 -19.36 -3.24
N LYS A 283 5.25 -19.38 -4.44
CA LYS A 283 5.49 -20.62 -5.17
C LYS A 283 6.48 -21.45 -4.38
N ASN A 284 6.03 -22.56 -3.80
CA ASN A 284 6.91 -23.58 -3.21
C ASN A 284 7.86 -24.11 -4.29
N ILE A 285 9.09 -23.57 -4.39
CA ILE A 285 10.13 -24.17 -5.22
C ILE A 285 10.73 -25.31 -4.41
N SER A 286 10.15 -26.50 -4.55
CA SER A 286 10.54 -27.68 -3.78
C SER A 286 11.91 -28.28 -4.13
N SER A 287 12.75 -27.61 -4.95
CA SER A 287 13.95 -28.24 -5.52
C SER A 287 15.29 -27.65 -5.09
N ILE A 288 15.38 -26.54 -4.35
CA ILE A 288 16.69 -25.93 -4.01
C ILE A 288 16.64 -25.35 -2.58
N ILE A 289 17.04 -26.20 -1.61
CA ILE A 289 17.68 -25.90 -0.30
C ILE A 289 17.28 -24.59 0.42
N GLY A 290 16.53 -24.72 1.51
CA GLY A 290 16.31 -23.69 2.54
C GLY A 290 14.83 -23.39 2.73
N GLU A 291 14.36 -23.36 3.98
CA GLU A 291 13.01 -22.93 4.34
C GLU A 291 12.81 -21.49 3.84
N TYR A 292 12.17 -21.32 2.68
CA TYR A 292 11.65 -20.02 2.29
C TYR A 292 10.62 -19.66 3.35
N SER A 293 10.85 -18.56 4.08
CA SER A 293 9.80 -18.00 4.89
C SER A 293 8.69 -17.59 3.94
N ASN A 294 7.58 -18.33 3.94
CA ASN A 294 6.39 -17.98 3.18
C ASN A 294 5.66 -16.77 3.81
N ASN A 295 6.35 -15.99 4.63
CA ASN A 295 5.82 -14.85 5.34
C ASN A 295 5.57 -13.72 4.36
N VAL A 296 4.34 -13.24 4.36
CA VAL A 296 3.86 -12.14 3.54
C VAL A 296 3.53 -10.97 4.46
N TYR A 297 3.92 -9.77 4.03
CA TYR A 297 3.43 -8.53 4.58
C TYR A 297 2.44 -7.89 3.61
N VAL A 298 1.22 -7.58 4.07
CA VAL A 298 0.19 -6.95 3.25
C VAL A 298 -0.36 -5.70 3.95
N GLU A 299 -0.50 -4.63 3.19
CA GLU A 299 -1.37 -3.49 3.48
C GLU A 299 -2.39 -3.41 2.34
N GLY A 300 -3.68 -3.62 2.60
CA GLY A 300 -4.74 -3.57 1.58
C GLY A 300 -5.01 -2.16 1.06
N GLY A 301 -4.92 -1.16 1.94
CA GLY A 301 -5.19 0.24 1.58
C GLY A 301 -6.66 0.61 1.81
N LEU A 302 -7.20 1.55 1.04
CA LEU A 302 -8.64 1.81 1.10
C LEU A 302 -9.33 0.95 0.04
N GLY A 303 -10.53 0.47 0.35
CA GLY A 303 -11.31 -0.31 -0.60
C GLY A 303 -11.79 -1.59 0.03
N SER A 304 -12.69 -2.31 -0.64
CA SER A 304 -13.08 -3.65 -0.19
C SER A 304 -12.09 -4.66 -0.73
N ASP A 305 -11.13 -5.04 0.09
CA ASP A 305 -10.00 -5.87 -0.33
C ASP A 305 -10.22 -7.35 -0.03
N THR A 306 -9.76 -8.21 -0.92
CA THR A 306 -9.73 -9.67 -0.71
C THR A 306 -8.28 -10.14 -0.67
N ILE A 307 -7.84 -10.61 0.49
CA ILE A 307 -6.45 -10.96 0.78
C ILE A 307 -6.35 -12.46 1.10
N THR A 308 -5.43 -13.15 0.43
CA THR A 308 -5.06 -14.54 0.72
C THR A 308 -3.54 -14.68 0.71
N THR A 309 -2.94 -15.10 1.82
CA THR A 309 -1.48 -15.16 1.97
C THR A 309 -0.92 -16.59 1.96
N GLY A 310 -1.68 -17.56 2.49
CA GLY A 310 -1.39 -18.98 2.31
C GLY A 310 -0.83 -19.64 3.57
N SER A 311 0.39 -20.17 3.51
CA SER A 311 1.07 -20.65 4.73
C SER A 311 2.17 -19.67 5.07
N GLY A 312 2.52 -19.48 6.33
CA GLY A 312 3.58 -18.56 6.72
C GLY A 312 3.18 -17.79 7.98
N ASN A 313 4.15 -17.13 8.61
CA ASN A 313 3.81 -16.20 9.69
C ASN A 313 3.56 -14.83 9.05
N ASP A 314 2.31 -14.59 8.64
CA ASP A 314 1.97 -13.41 7.85
C ASP A 314 1.62 -12.21 8.72
N THR A 315 1.80 -11.01 8.18
CA THR A 315 1.36 -9.76 8.79
C THR A 315 0.46 -9.03 7.82
N ILE A 316 -0.81 -8.91 8.17
CA ILE A 316 -1.87 -8.42 7.28
C ILE A 316 -2.51 -7.21 7.93
N TYR A 317 -2.50 -6.09 7.23
CA TYR A 317 -3.37 -4.95 7.49
C TYR A 317 -4.43 -4.95 6.39
N THR A 318 -5.71 -4.99 6.76
CA THR A 318 -6.80 -4.91 5.76
C THR A 318 -6.86 -3.51 5.14
N ASN A 319 -6.49 -2.48 5.91
CA ASN A 319 -6.11 -1.16 5.40
C ASN A 319 -4.57 -1.00 5.38
N ALA A 320 -4.06 0.20 5.57
CA ALA A 320 -2.67 0.52 5.73
C ALA A 320 -2.24 0.42 7.20
N ALA A 321 -0.95 0.25 7.45
CA ALA A 321 -0.38 0.30 8.79
C ALA A 321 -0.28 1.75 9.29
N ILE A 322 -1.42 2.35 9.61
CA ILE A 322 -1.61 3.75 9.97
C ILE A 322 -2.34 3.90 11.30
N LYS A 323 -2.39 5.12 11.82
CA LYS A 323 -3.20 5.43 13.01
C LYS A 323 -4.69 5.41 12.64
N ASP A 324 -5.51 4.99 13.58
CA ASP A 324 -6.96 4.89 13.39
C ASP A 324 -7.62 6.22 12.98
N GLU A 325 -7.10 7.38 13.39
CA GLU A 325 -7.62 8.69 12.96
C GLU A 325 -7.54 8.93 11.44
N PHE A 326 -6.63 8.22 10.77
CA PHE A 326 -6.40 8.27 9.33
C PHE A 326 -7.02 7.10 8.57
N ASP A 327 -7.54 6.09 9.25
CA ASP A 327 -8.40 5.10 8.63
C ASP A 327 -9.70 5.78 8.19
N LYS A 328 -9.91 5.83 6.86
CA LYS A 328 -11.04 6.49 6.20
C LYS A 328 -11.99 5.51 5.52
N GLU A 329 -11.88 4.22 5.83
CA GLU A 329 -12.85 3.26 5.33
C GLU A 329 -14.24 3.56 5.87
N LYS A 330 -15.23 3.32 5.02
CA LYS A 330 -16.64 3.61 5.32
C LYS A 330 -17.32 2.33 5.77
N GLU A 331 -18.45 2.46 6.45
CA GLU A 331 -19.26 1.32 6.92
C GLU A 331 -19.67 0.35 5.80
N ASN A 332 -19.70 0.79 4.53
CA ASN A 332 -20.05 -0.06 3.38
C ASN A 332 -18.84 -0.76 2.74
N THR A 333 -17.64 -0.58 3.28
CA THR A 333 -16.44 -1.30 2.88
C THR A 333 -16.42 -2.66 3.58
N THR A 334 -15.96 -3.70 2.87
CA THR A 334 -15.76 -5.02 3.48
C THR A 334 -14.44 -5.61 3.02
N ASN A 335 -13.56 -5.88 3.98
CA ASN A 335 -12.30 -6.57 3.71
C ASN A 335 -12.44 -8.05 4.06
N THR A 336 -11.87 -8.92 3.24
CA THR A 336 -11.88 -10.36 3.43
C THR A 336 -10.45 -10.90 3.47
N VAL A 337 -10.10 -11.59 4.54
CA VAL A 337 -8.77 -12.16 4.77
C VAL A 337 -8.87 -13.67 4.94
N ASN A 338 -8.06 -14.39 4.18
CA ASN A 338 -7.71 -15.78 4.44
C ASN A 338 -6.19 -15.87 4.66
N ALA A 339 -5.78 -15.89 5.92
CA ALA A 339 -4.36 -15.92 6.27
C ALA A 339 -3.75 -17.33 6.17
N GLY A 340 -4.59 -18.38 6.22
CA GLY A 340 -4.19 -19.78 6.22
C GLY A 340 -3.29 -20.17 7.40
N ASP A 341 -2.42 -21.16 7.20
CA ASP A 341 -1.60 -21.77 8.27
C ASP A 341 -0.38 -20.90 8.65
N GLY A 342 0.13 -21.08 9.87
CA GLY A 342 1.22 -20.28 10.43
C GLY A 342 0.74 -19.23 11.44
N ASN A 343 1.68 -18.61 12.14
CA ASN A 343 1.35 -17.66 13.22
C ASN A 343 1.12 -16.27 12.64
N ASN A 344 -0.12 -15.91 12.34
CA ASN A 344 -0.46 -14.68 11.64
C ASN A 344 -0.76 -13.53 12.60
N THR A 345 -0.46 -12.33 12.16
CA THR A 345 -0.88 -11.07 12.80
C THR A 345 -1.78 -10.33 11.83
N ILE A 346 -3.05 -10.16 12.21
CA ILE A 346 -4.08 -9.54 11.38
C ILE A 346 -4.59 -8.29 12.11
N ASN A 347 -4.55 -7.16 11.41
CA ASN A 347 -5.04 -5.88 11.86
C ASN A 347 -6.08 -5.36 10.85
N GLY A 348 -7.32 -5.35 11.29
CA GLY A 348 -8.48 -4.87 10.59
C GLY A 348 -8.51 -3.35 10.45
N SER A 349 -9.58 -2.92 9.82
CA SER A 349 -9.89 -1.54 9.48
C SER A 349 -10.91 -0.95 10.46
N LYS A 350 -11.53 0.18 10.12
CA LYS A 350 -12.74 0.65 10.79
C LYS A 350 -14.04 0.22 10.12
N ALA A 351 -13.92 -0.54 9.04
CA ALA A 351 -15.02 -1.11 8.30
C ALA A 351 -15.12 -2.61 8.60
N LYS A 352 -16.18 -3.22 8.12
CA LYS A 352 -16.43 -4.65 8.30
C LYS A 352 -15.25 -5.50 7.79
N ASP A 353 -14.69 -6.32 8.66
CA ASP A 353 -13.64 -7.28 8.32
C ASP A 353 -14.17 -8.72 8.44
N ILE A 354 -13.86 -9.55 7.45
CA ILE A 354 -14.12 -10.99 7.43
C ILE A 354 -12.79 -11.72 7.46
N VAL A 355 -12.45 -12.35 8.57
CA VAL A 355 -11.15 -12.97 8.81
C VAL A 355 -11.28 -14.47 8.97
N THR A 356 -10.46 -15.22 8.25
CA THR A 356 -10.27 -16.66 8.44
C THR A 356 -8.79 -16.98 8.64
N THR A 357 -8.48 -17.71 9.71
CA THR A 357 -7.13 -18.19 10.03
C THR A 357 -7.05 -19.72 10.05
N GLY A 358 -5.82 -20.23 10.04
CA GLY A 358 -5.50 -21.65 10.07
C GLY A 358 -5.44 -22.23 11.47
N LYS A 359 -4.56 -23.22 11.65
CA LYS A 359 -4.49 -24.06 12.86
C LYS A 359 -3.46 -23.61 13.91
N ASP A 360 -2.67 -22.60 13.58
CA ASP A 360 -1.48 -22.17 14.33
C ASP A 360 -1.82 -20.95 15.20
N ASN A 361 -0.82 -20.27 15.78
CA ASN A 361 -1.09 -19.25 16.81
C ASN A 361 -1.24 -17.85 16.18
N ASP A 362 -2.46 -17.34 16.16
CA ASP A 362 -2.82 -16.08 15.52
C ASP A 362 -3.10 -14.95 16.52
N THR A 363 -2.85 -13.73 16.09
CA THR A 363 -3.32 -12.51 16.74
C THR A 363 -4.19 -11.73 15.77
N ILE A 364 -5.46 -11.55 16.12
CA ILE A 364 -6.48 -10.93 15.28
C ILE A 364 -7.04 -9.72 16.03
N VAL A 365 -6.98 -8.55 15.38
CA VAL A 365 -7.60 -7.31 15.85
C VAL A 365 -8.44 -6.79 14.69
N THR A 366 -9.77 -6.77 14.76
CA THR A 366 -10.62 -6.24 13.66
C THR A 366 -11.07 -4.80 13.88
N LYS A 367 -10.99 -4.31 15.12
CA LYS A 367 -11.19 -2.92 15.57
C LYS A 367 -12.63 -2.43 15.56
N ALA A 368 -13.20 -2.05 14.43
CA ALA A 368 -14.53 -1.47 14.40
C ALA A 368 -15.26 -1.90 13.15
N GLY A 369 -16.56 -2.09 13.26
CA GLY A 369 -17.36 -2.70 12.20
C GLY A 369 -18.04 -3.95 12.75
N ASP A 370 -19.03 -4.46 12.02
CA ASP A 370 -19.68 -5.72 12.39
C ASP A 370 -18.87 -6.89 11.80
N ASP A 371 -17.86 -7.33 12.53
CA ASP A 371 -16.81 -8.19 12.00
C ASP A 371 -17.17 -9.68 12.05
N THR A 372 -16.47 -10.49 11.27
CA THR A 372 -16.66 -11.94 11.25
C THR A 372 -15.32 -12.65 11.29
N ILE A 373 -15.10 -13.47 12.32
CA ILE A 373 -13.83 -14.14 12.58
C ILE A 373 -14.06 -15.65 12.67
N GLU A 374 -13.40 -16.42 11.81
CA GLU A 374 -13.32 -17.89 11.89
C GLU A 374 -11.87 -18.33 12.13
N ASP A 375 -11.62 -18.91 13.29
CA ASP A 375 -10.29 -19.31 13.74
C ASP A 375 -10.25 -20.82 14.02
N ASN A 376 -9.25 -21.52 13.46
CA ASN A 376 -9.30 -22.98 13.26
C ASN A 376 -8.27 -23.79 14.07
N GLY A 377 -7.67 -23.21 15.09
CA GLY A 377 -6.86 -23.94 16.06
C GLY A 377 -5.76 -23.07 16.66
N GLY A 378 -4.90 -23.64 17.49
CA GLY A 378 -3.76 -22.90 18.06
C GLY A 378 -4.07 -22.14 19.35
N ILE A 379 -3.14 -21.28 19.75
CA ILE A 379 -3.25 -20.40 20.91
C ILE A 379 -3.40 -18.96 20.42
N ASN A 380 -4.62 -18.42 20.53
CA ASN A 380 -4.98 -17.21 19.78
C ASN A 380 -5.41 -16.06 20.69
N TYR A 381 -5.20 -14.85 20.20
CA TYR A 381 -5.68 -13.61 20.80
C TYR A 381 -6.55 -12.89 19.80
N ILE A 382 -7.83 -12.72 20.15
CA ILE A 382 -8.85 -12.14 19.28
C ILE A 382 -9.44 -10.91 19.98
N TYR A 383 -9.44 -9.79 19.27
CA TYR A 383 -9.90 -8.48 19.69
C TYR A 383 -10.85 -7.96 18.60
N ALA A 384 -12.16 -8.17 18.79
CA ALA A 384 -13.13 -7.87 17.72
C ALA A 384 -13.43 -6.37 17.67
N GLY A 385 -13.65 -5.76 18.84
CA GLY A 385 -13.55 -4.32 19.00
C GLY A 385 -14.90 -3.66 19.16
N ALA A 386 -15.30 -2.77 18.25
CA ALA A 386 -16.58 -2.06 18.32
C ALA A 386 -17.53 -2.58 17.25
N GLY A 387 -18.75 -2.92 17.61
CA GLY A 387 -19.77 -3.35 16.66
C GLY A 387 -20.39 -4.69 17.06
N SER A 388 -21.24 -5.22 16.20
CA SER A 388 -21.88 -6.52 16.42
C SER A 388 -21.08 -7.62 15.73
N ASP A 389 -20.18 -8.26 16.47
CA ASP A 389 -19.20 -9.19 15.91
C ASP A 389 -19.69 -10.65 15.92
N THR A 390 -19.24 -11.44 14.95
CA THR A 390 -19.45 -12.89 14.92
C THR A 390 -18.13 -13.64 14.96
N ILE A 391 -17.91 -14.42 16.00
CA ILE A 391 -16.65 -15.14 16.23
C ILE A 391 -16.93 -16.64 16.33
N LYS A 392 -16.26 -17.44 15.51
CA LYS A 392 -16.34 -18.90 15.53
C LYS A 392 -14.95 -19.49 15.74
N ILE A 393 -14.82 -20.28 16.80
CA ILE A 393 -13.58 -20.95 17.16
C ILE A 393 -13.73 -22.45 16.97
N THR A 394 -12.82 -23.04 16.21
CA THR A 394 -12.79 -24.47 15.91
C THR A 394 -11.45 -25.06 16.38
N ASN A 395 -11.48 -26.07 17.26
CA ASN A 395 -10.30 -26.84 17.68
C ASN A 395 -9.15 -26.03 18.33
N SER A 396 -9.47 -24.98 19.10
CA SER A 396 -8.45 -24.20 19.80
C SER A 396 -7.65 -25.06 20.79
N LYS A 397 -6.35 -24.79 20.91
CA LYS A 397 -5.57 -25.22 22.08
C LYS A 397 -5.89 -24.32 23.27
N GLU A 398 -5.88 -23.00 23.03
CA GLU A 398 -6.37 -21.99 23.96
C GLU A 398 -6.64 -20.65 23.28
N SER A 399 -7.89 -20.18 23.21
CA SER A 399 -8.20 -18.85 22.65
C SER A 399 -8.57 -17.85 23.75
N PHE A 400 -8.10 -16.61 23.60
CA PHE A 400 -8.51 -15.45 24.41
C PHE A 400 -9.29 -14.49 23.49
N ILE A 401 -10.58 -14.35 23.76
CA ILE A 401 -11.53 -13.65 22.91
C ILE A 401 -12.07 -12.46 23.69
N TYR A 402 -11.80 -11.26 23.20
CA TYR A 402 -12.35 -10.02 23.72
C TYR A 402 -13.29 -9.48 22.64
N THR A 403 -14.59 -9.55 22.89
CA THR A 403 -15.60 -9.14 21.91
C THR A 403 -15.61 -7.62 21.77
N SER A 404 -15.54 -6.90 22.89
CA SER A 404 -15.69 -5.44 22.92
C SER A 404 -14.39 -4.61 22.86
N LYS A 405 -13.22 -5.22 22.63
CA LYS A 405 -11.92 -4.52 22.75
C LYS A 405 -11.06 -4.70 21.52
N ASP A 406 -10.35 -3.65 21.15
CA ASP A 406 -9.35 -3.61 20.06
C ASP A 406 -7.91 -3.91 20.54
N SER A 407 -7.72 -4.15 21.85
CA SER A 407 -6.41 -4.40 22.45
C SER A 407 -6.52 -4.99 23.86
N LYS A 408 -5.46 -5.68 24.31
CA LYS A 408 -5.42 -6.38 25.61
C LYS A 408 -5.75 -5.50 26.81
N ASN A 409 -5.25 -4.26 26.79
CA ASN A 409 -5.47 -3.27 27.84
C ASN A 409 -6.44 -2.16 27.38
N GLY A 410 -7.21 -2.45 26.33
CA GLY A 410 -8.15 -1.52 25.73
C GLY A 410 -9.37 -1.26 26.60
N GLU A 411 -9.94 -0.08 26.37
CA GLU A 411 -11.30 0.24 26.82
C GLU A 411 -12.30 -0.56 26.00
N ASP A 412 -13.44 -0.84 26.62
CA ASP A 412 -14.61 -1.41 25.97
C ASP A 412 -15.18 -0.41 24.95
N LYS A 413 -15.24 -0.82 23.69
CA LYS A 413 -15.65 -0.03 22.53
C LYS A 413 -17.13 -0.18 22.17
N ASP A 414 -17.79 -1.19 22.70
CA ASP A 414 -19.19 -1.46 22.45
C ASP A 414 -20.10 -0.45 23.18
N LYS A 415 -21.29 -0.34 22.60
CA LYS A 415 -22.47 0.30 23.18
C LYS A 415 -23.44 -0.78 23.66
N GLU A 416 -24.48 -0.37 24.37
CA GLU A 416 -25.47 -1.29 24.95
C GLU A 416 -26.31 -2.01 23.87
N GLU A 417 -26.47 -1.41 22.69
CA GLU A 417 -27.21 -2.01 21.57
C GLU A 417 -26.42 -3.05 20.77
N ASP A 418 -25.09 -3.06 20.87
CA ASP A 418 -24.23 -3.96 20.12
C ASP A 418 -24.45 -5.41 20.59
N THR A 419 -24.41 -6.37 19.66
CA THR A 419 -24.65 -7.78 19.97
C THR A 419 -23.59 -8.66 19.34
N ASN A 420 -22.76 -9.25 20.18
CA ASN A 420 -21.69 -10.15 19.78
C ASN A 420 -22.18 -11.60 19.80
N THR A 421 -21.80 -12.38 18.79
CA THR A 421 -22.11 -13.81 18.69
C THR A 421 -20.83 -14.63 18.74
N VAL A 422 -20.70 -15.54 19.70
CA VAL A 422 -19.52 -16.38 19.86
C VAL A 422 -19.90 -17.86 19.84
N ILE A 423 -19.31 -18.63 18.91
CA ILE A 423 -19.51 -20.07 18.77
C ILE A 423 -18.21 -20.80 19.10
N LEU A 424 -18.24 -21.61 20.16
CA LEU A 424 -17.11 -22.37 20.65
C LEU A 424 -17.33 -23.86 20.37
N ASN A 425 -16.73 -24.38 19.29
CA ASN A 425 -16.95 -25.77 18.87
C ASN A 425 -16.24 -26.79 19.77
N SER A 426 -15.01 -26.47 20.20
CA SER A 426 -14.16 -27.35 21.02
C SER A 426 -12.98 -26.56 21.59
N GLY A 427 -12.08 -27.24 22.31
CA GLY A 427 -10.84 -26.65 22.78
C GLY A 427 -10.95 -25.97 24.14
N LYS A 428 -10.00 -25.10 24.46
CA LYS A 428 -10.04 -24.26 25.67
C LYS A 428 -10.25 -22.82 25.24
N ASN A 429 -11.27 -22.14 25.76
CA ASN A 429 -11.58 -20.78 25.32
C ASN A 429 -11.87 -19.88 26.53
N ASN A 430 -11.40 -18.64 26.45
CA ASN A 430 -11.65 -17.61 27.44
C ASN A 430 -12.34 -16.44 26.71
N VAL A 431 -13.64 -16.26 26.94
CA VAL A 431 -14.45 -15.18 26.35
C VAL A 431 -14.66 -14.08 27.38
N TYR A 432 -14.40 -12.84 26.96
CA TYR A 432 -14.58 -11.63 27.75
C TYR A 432 -15.46 -10.66 26.97
N GLY A 433 -16.71 -10.54 27.43
CA GLY A 433 -17.73 -9.61 26.96
C GLY A 433 -17.54 -8.19 27.46
N GLY A 434 -18.46 -7.30 27.07
CA GLY A 434 -18.39 -5.87 27.31
C GLY A 434 -19.66 -5.21 27.85
N LYS A 435 -20.02 -4.05 27.27
CA LYS A 435 -21.28 -3.33 27.53
C LYS A 435 -22.45 -3.86 26.68
N GLY A 436 -22.14 -4.41 25.51
CA GLY A 436 -23.12 -4.98 24.58
C GLY A 436 -23.64 -6.35 25.03
N LYS A 437 -24.59 -6.89 24.27
CA LYS A 437 -25.18 -8.22 24.51
C LYS A 437 -24.26 -9.31 23.98
N GLU A 438 -24.18 -10.43 24.70
CA GLU A 438 -23.38 -11.58 24.30
C GLU A 438 -24.27 -12.80 24.00
N ASN A 439 -24.22 -13.31 22.77
CA ASN A 439 -24.89 -14.53 22.32
C ASN A 439 -23.86 -15.65 22.16
N ILE A 440 -23.74 -16.51 23.16
CA ILE A 440 -22.65 -17.49 23.24
C ILE A 440 -23.19 -18.90 23.12
N THR A 441 -22.72 -19.66 22.12
CA THR A 441 -22.97 -21.09 22.01
C THR A 441 -21.69 -21.88 22.30
N ILE A 442 -21.78 -22.79 23.26
CA ILE A 442 -20.71 -23.69 23.65
C ILE A 442 -21.10 -25.12 23.27
N GLU A 443 -20.45 -25.68 22.25
CA GLU A 443 -20.68 -27.07 21.84
C GLU A 443 -19.99 -28.06 22.79
N ASP A 444 -18.69 -27.86 23.05
CA ASP A 444 -17.86 -28.71 23.92
C ASP A 444 -16.61 -27.96 24.43
N GLY A 445 -15.69 -28.68 25.08
CA GLY A 445 -14.37 -28.16 25.47
C GLY A 445 -14.31 -27.67 26.91
N LYS A 446 -13.28 -26.87 27.24
CA LYS A 446 -13.10 -26.25 28.55
C LYS A 446 -13.17 -24.74 28.43
N ASN A 447 -14.28 -24.14 28.81
CA ASN A 447 -14.52 -22.73 28.53
C ASN A 447 -14.66 -21.90 29.80
N PHE A 448 -14.12 -20.70 29.76
CA PHE A 448 -14.38 -19.63 30.70
C PHE A 448 -15.08 -18.51 29.92
N VAL A 449 -16.21 -18.04 30.43
CA VAL A 449 -16.99 -16.96 29.84
C VAL A 449 -17.28 -15.94 30.94
N ASN A 450 -16.97 -14.69 30.66
CA ASN A 450 -17.43 -13.55 31.44
C ASN A 450 -18.17 -12.60 30.51
N THR A 451 -19.48 -12.46 30.63
CA THR A 451 -20.29 -11.59 29.77
C THR A 451 -20.22 -10.12 30.17
N SER A 452 -19.75 -9.81 31.38
CA SER A 452 -19.65 -8.44 31.92
C SER A 452 -21.00 -7.74 32.10
N ASN A 453 -21.44 -6.88 31.19
CA ASN A 453 -22.76 -6.22 31.23
C ASN A 453 -23.54 -6.62 29.98
N GLY A 454 -24.77 -6.14 29.87
CA GLY A 454 -25.64 -6.43 28.74
C GLY A 454 -26.42 -7.73 28.92
N GLU A 455 -27.67 -7.74 28.46
CA GLU A 455 -28.54 -8.91 28.52
C GLU A 455 -27.99 -10.02 27.63
N SER A 456 -27.39 -11.06 28.22
CA SER A 456 -26.66 -12.08 27.48
C SER A 456 -27.45 -13.38 27.38
N THR A 457 -27.30 -14.08 26.25
CA THR A 457 -27.87 -15.41 26.01
C THR A 457 -26.76 -16.44 25.85
N ILE A 458 -26.78 -17.49 26.66
CA ILE A 458 -25.75 -18.54 26.62
C ILE A 458 -26.42 -19.92 26.44
N GLU A 459 -25.99 -20.66 25.42
CA GLU A 459 -26.35 -22.05 25.20
C GLU A 459 -25.14 -22.95 25.43
N ILE A 460 -25.27 -23.94 26.32
CA ILE A 460 -24.23 -24.92 26.64
C ILE A 460 -24.71 -26.31 26.30
N LYS A 461 -24.01 -26.99 25.39
CA LYS A 461 -24.32 -28.36 24.95
C LYS A 461 -23.46 -29.43 25.62
N GLY A 462 -22.21 -29.10 25.94
CA GLY A 462 -21.24 -30.04 26.50
C GLY A 462 -20.06 -29.37 27.20
N GLY A 463 -19.01 -30.15 27.45
CA GLY A 463 -17.76 -29.64 28.00
C GLY A 463 -17.74 -29.34 29.51
N LYS A 464 -16.69 -28.64 29.94
CA LYS A 464 -16.50 -28.13 31.30
C LYS A 464 -16.43 -26.62 31.28
N ASN A 465 -17.46 -25.96 31.79
CA ASN A 465 -17.63 -24.52 31.60
C ASN A 465 -17.69 -23.75 32.92
N GLN A 466 -17.13 -22.55 32.90
CA GLN A 466 -17.23 -21.56 33.96
C GLN A 466 -17.83 -20.30 33.36
N ILE A 467 -18.99 -19.91 33.85
CA ILE A 467 -19.73 -18.74 33.36
C ILE A 467 -19.86 -17.74 34.49
N ILE A 468 -19.48 -16.50 34.21
CA ILE A 468 -19.71 -15.33 35.03
C ILE A 468 -20.62 -14.40 34.24
N GLY A 469 -21.82 -14.18 34.76
CA GLY A 469 -22.79 -13.23 34.24
C GLY A 469 -22.52 -11.82 34.74
N GLY A 470 -23.51 -10.95 34.55
CA GLY A 470 -23.38 -9.52 34.77
C GLY A 470 -24.28 -8.91 35.83
N LYS A 471 -24.68 -7.66 35.55
CA LYS A 471 -25.67 -6.89 36.33
C LYS A 471 -27.07 -6.91 35.69
N ASP A 472 -27.14 -7.39 34.45
CA ASP A 472 -28.28 -7.31 33.56
C ASP A 472 -28.90 -8.71 33.43
N LYS A 473 -30.13 -8.78 32.91
CA LYS A 473 -30.87 -10.04 32.80
C LYS A 473 -30.18 -10.99 31.82
N ASP A 474 -29.68 -12.11 32.33
CA ASP A 474 -29.05 -13.15 31.53
C ASP A 474 -29.97 -14.37 31.35
N THR A 475 -29.90 -15.01 30.17
CA THR A 475 -30.64 -16.25 29.85
C THR A 475 -29.66 -17.37 29.51
N ILE A 476 -29.68 -18.47 30.27
CA ILE A 476 -28.76 -19.59 30.08
C ILE A 476 -29.51 -20.90 29.91
N THR A 477 -29.22 -21.61 28.83
CA THR A 477 -29.72 -22.98 28.57
C THR A 477 -28.56 -23.97 28.61
N ILE A 478 -28.71 -25.05 29.38
CA ILE A 478 -27.70 -26.10 29.53
C ILE A 478 -28.32 -27.46 29.20
N SER A 479 -27.71 -28.21 28.27
CA SER A 479 -28.14 -29.57 27.92
C SER A 479 -27.14 -30.66 28.29
N GLY A 480 -25.89 -30.31 28.65
CA GLY A 480 -24.87 -31.28 29.05
C GLY A 480 -23.63 -30.67 29.71
N GLY A 481 -22.63 -31.52 29.99
CA GLY A 481 -21.32 -31.11 30.51
C GLY A 481 -21.24 -31.00 32.04
N THR A 482 -20.20 -30.31 32.52
CA THR A 482 -20.00 -29.94 33.94
C THR A 482 -19.82 -28.44 34.05
N ASN A 483 -20.77 -27.75 34.65
CA ASN A 483 -20.87 -26.29 34.54
C ASN A 483 -20.84 -25.61 35.91
N THR A 484 -20.16 -24.48 36.01
CA THR A 484 -20.20 -23.59 37.17
C THR A 484 -20.64 -22.22 36.71
N LEU A 485 -21.76 -21.73 37.25
CA LEU A 485 -22.39 -20.47 36.89
C LEU A 485 -22.41 -19.54 38.11
N ILE A 486 -22.01 -18.29 37.90
CA ILE A 486 -22.18 -17.17 38.84
C ILE A 486 -22.89 -16.07 38.05
N LEU A 487 -24.19 -15.87 38.23
CA LEU A 487 -24.98 -15.01 37.34
C LEU A 487 -24.83 -13.52 37.71
N GLY A 488 -24.81 -13.20 39.00
CA GLY A 488 -24.49 -11.84 39.45
C GLY A 488 -25.75 -11.12 39.92
N ASN A 489 -26.00 -9.93 39.39
CA ASN A 489 -27.26 -9.23 39.65
C ASN A 489 -28.14 -9.34 38.40
N GLY A 490 -29.45 -9.32 38.55
CA GLY A 490 -30.36 -9.33 37.40
C GLY A 490 -31.58 -10.18 37.66
N GLU A 491 -32.52 -10.23 36.71
CA GLU A 491 -33.60 -11.20 36.75
C GLU A 491 -33.24 -12.39 35.86
N ASP A 492 -32.31 -13.23 36.34
CA ASP A 492 -31.68 -14.24 35.48
C ASP A 492 -32.55 -15.48 35.29
N GLU A 493 -32.45 -16.08 34.10
CA GLU A 493 -33.19 -17.28 33.73
C GLU A 493 -32.22 -18.41 33.37
N VAL A 494 -32.26 -19.52 34.13
CA VAL A 494 -31.48 -20.73 33.81
C VAL A 494 -32.39 -21.93 33.61
N THR A 495 -32.23 -22.60 32.47
CA THR A 495 -32.84 -23.91 32.19
C THR A 495 -31.75 -24.95 31.95
N ALA A 496 -31.56 -25.87 32.89
CA ALA A 496 -30.61 -26.98 32.78
C ALA A 496 -31.37 -28.31 32.62
N THR A 497 -31.23 -28.99 31.48
CA THR A 497 -31.88 -30.28 31.19
C THR A 497 -30.93 -31.49 31.23
N GLY A 498 -29.66 -31.26 31.60
CA GLY A 498 -28.64 -32.29 31.72
C GLY A 498 -27.31 -31.74 32.24
N GLY A 499 -26.33 -32.62 32.38
CA GLY A 499 -25.00 -32.29 32.92
C GLY A 499 -24.97 -32.09 34.44
N ASP A 500 -23.78 -31.95 35.02
CA ASP A 500 -23.60 -31.67 36.45
C ASP A 500 -23.36 -30.17 36.65
N ASN A 501 -24.33 -29.46 37.25
CA ASN A 501 -24.31 -28.00 37.31
C ASN A 501 -24.13 -27.47 38.75
N THR A 502 -23.34 -26.42 38.91
CA THR A 502 -23.25 -25.63 40.15
C THR A 502 -23.64 -24.20 39.82
N ILE A 503 -24.77 -23.74 40.36
CA ILE A 503 -25.37 -22.45 40.00
C ILE A 503 -25.44 -21.56 41.23
N HIS A 504 -24.81 -20.40 41.14
CA HIS A 504 -24.93 -19.28 42.07
C HIS A 504 -25.73 -18.17 41.38
N ALA A 505 -27.00 -18.01 41.78
CA ALA A 505 -27.87 -17.02 41.15
C ALA A 505 -27.39 -15.59 41.43
N GLY A 506 -27.08 -15.28 42.69
CA GLY A 506 -26.74 -13.91 43.08
C GLY A 506 -27.97 -13.11 43.50
N GLU A 507 -28.03 -11.83 43.15
CA GLU A 507 -29.10 -10.91 43.54
C GLU A 507 -30.16 -10.75 42.45
N GLY A 508 -31.42 -10.75 42.85
CA GLY A 508 -32.55 -10.46 41.95
C GLY A 508 -33.60 -11.56 41.93
N ALA A 509 -34.55 -11.44 41.00
CA ALA A 509 -35.69 -12.32 40.88
C ALA A 509 -35.41 -13.49 39.92
N ASP A 510 -34.46 -14.35 40.30
CA ASP A 510 -33.96 -15.40 39.40
C ASP A 510 -34.94 -16.58 39.27
N THR A 511 -35.02 -17.12 38.05
CA THR A 511 -35.76 -18.34 37.73
C THR A 511 -34.80 -19.44 37.30
N ILE A 512 -34.69 -20.50 38.11
CA ILE A 512 -33.81 -21.64 37.81
C ILE A 512 -34.61 -22.92 37.76
N LYS A 513 -34.58 -23.58 36.59
CA LYS A 513 -35.20 -24.88 36.33
C LYS A 513 -34.08 -25.88 36.03
N THR A 514 -33.96 -26.91 36.84
CA THR A 514 -33.03 -28.01 36.56
C THR A 514 -33.75 -29.35 36.46
N ALA A 515 -33.32 -30.18 35.53
CA ALA A 515 -33.86 -31.49 35.24
C ALA A 515 -32.72 -32.42 34.78
N GLY A 516 -32.37 -33.42 35.60
CA GLY A 516 -31.31 -34.38 35.30
C GLY A 516 -29.92 -33.90 35.69
N GLY A 517 -29.02 -34.86 35.99
CA GLY A 517 -27.67 -34.57 36.49
C GLY A 517 -27.58 -34.35 38.00
N LYS A 518 -26.37 -34.07 38.50
CA LYS A 518 -26.10 -33.78 39.92
C LYS A 518 -25.97 -32.28 40.15
N ASP A 519 -27.10 -31.59 40.18
CA ASP A 519 -27.12 -30.13 40.33
C ASP A 519 -26.97 -29.66 41.77
N LYS A 520 -26.28 -28.54 41.94
CA LYS A 520 -26.21 -27.77 43.19
C LYS A 520 -26.63 -26.33 42.90
N TYR A 521 -27.54 -25.83 43.72
CA TYR A 521 -28.06 -24.47 43.61
C TYR A 521 -27.83 -23.69 44.90
N TYR A 522 -27.32 -22.48 44.78
CA TYR A 522 -27.14 -21.53 45.86
C TYR A 522 -27.84 -20.21 45.50
N LYS A 523 -28.80 -19.81 46.34
CA LYS A 523 -29.39 -18.47 46.33
C LYS A 523 -28.79 -17.67 47.48
N ASN A 524 -28.42 -16.41 47.25
CA ASN A 524 -28.21 -15.52 48.37
C ASN A 524 -29.57 -15.28 49.03
N VAL A 525 -29.72 -15.76 50.26
CA VAL A 525 -30.89 -15.42 51.07
C VAL A 525 -30.64 -14.01 51.58
N ALA A 526 -31.43 -13.05 51.07
CA ALA A 526 -31.40 -11.65 51.50
C ALA A 526 -31.60 -11.50 53.01
#